data_AF-A0A527FLR3-F1
#
_entry.id   AF-A0A527FLR3-F1
#
_cell.length_a   1.000
_cell.length_b   1.000
_cell.length_c   1.000
_cell.angle_alpha   90.00
_cell.angle_beta   90.00
_cell.angle_gamma   90.00
#
_symmetry.space_group_name_H-M   'P 1'
#
loop_
_entity.id
_entity.type
_entity.pdbx_description
1 polymer ?
#
loop_
_entity_poly.entity_id
_entity_poly.type
_entity_poly.pdbx_seq_one_letter_code
_entity_poly.pdbx_strand_id
1 'polypeptide(L)' 'QEKLRAEKFAFDEAELKPYLQLDRIIDACFDVATRLFGITFEEKKGIAAWHPDARVFVVKNADGSERGLFLA' A
#
# COMPACT_ATOMS: atom_id res chain seq x y z
N GLN A 1 2.00 28.96 -7.89
CA GLN A 1 0.95 28.55 -6.93
C GLN A 1 1.49 27.72 -5.76
N GLU A 2 2.72 27.18 -5.82
CA GLU A 2 3.37 26.45 -4.70
C GLU A 2 3.65 27.31 -3.45
N LYS A 3 4.11 28.56 -3.60
CA LYS A 3 4.52 29.39 -2.46
C LYS A 3 3.40 29.74 -1.47
N LEU A 4 2.13 29.77 -1.91
CA LEU A 4 1.00 30.17 -1.05
C LEU A 4 0.52 29.04 -0.11
N ARG A 5 0.89 27.79 -0.36
CA ARG A 5 0.50 26.64 0.48
C ARG A 5 1.42 26.48 1.70
N ALA A 6 2.71 26.78 1.55
CA ALA A 6 3.71 26.65 2.60
C ALA A 6 3.55 27.67 3.75
N GLU A 7 3.00 28.86 3.49
CA GLU A 7 2.78 29.89 4.52
C GLU A 7 1.55 29.65 5.40
N LYS A 8 0.55 28.89 4.93
CA LYS A 8 -0.70 28.64 5.70
C LYS A 8 -0.69 27.35 6.50
N PHE A 9 0.12 26.40 6.09
CA PHE A 9 0.34 25.13 6.76
C PHE A 9 1.85 24.94 6.71
N ALA A 10 2.54 25.05 7.83
CA ALA A 10 3.96 24.71 7.93
C ALA A 10 4.14 23.24 7.50
N PHE A 11 4.26 23.02 6.20
CA PHE A 11 4.06 21.73 5.55
C PHE A 11 5.15 21.60 4.50
N ASP A 12 6.26 21.01 4.93
CA ASP A 12 7.37 20.68 4.06
C ASP A 12 7.22 19.23 3.59
N GLU A 13 6.98 19.05 2.29
CA GLU A 13 6.85 17.74 1.65
C GLU A 13 8.14 16.90 1.80
N ALA A 14 9.29 17.56 1.99
CA ALA A 14 10.57 16.92 2.22
C ALA A 14 10.70 16.30 3.62
N GLU A 15 10.04 16.87 4.63
CA GLU A 15 10.02 16.33 6.01
C GLU A 15 9.15 15.06 6.12
N LEU A 16 8.17 14.88 5.22
CA LEU A 16 7.26 13.73 5.19
C LEU A 16 7.84 12.51 4.48
N LYS A 17 8.78 12.69 3.54
CA LYS A 17 9.45 11.58 2.82
C LYS A 17 9.98 10.44 3.70
N PRO A 18 10.68 10.68 4.83
CA PRO A 18 11.14 9.59 5.70
C PRO A 18 10.00 8.86 6.42
N TYR A 19 8.84 9.49 6.62
CA TYR A 19 7.68 8.88 7.29
C TYR A 19 6.75 8.15 6.30
N LEU A 20 6.78 8.53 5.02
CA LEU A 20 5.99 7.95 3.93
C LEU A 20 6.78 6.89 3.14
N GLN A 21 7.42 5.95 3.84
CA GLN A 21 8.04 4.81 3.19
C GLN A 21 6.96 3.98 2.46
N LEU A 22 7.15 3.76 1.16
CA LEU A 22 6.17 3.09 0.30
C LEU A 22 5.70 1.75 0.88
N ASP A 23 6.65 0.92 1.37
CA ASP A 23 6.32 -0.36 2.00
C ASP A 23 5.40 -0.20 3.22
N ARG A 24 5.64 0.82 4.05
CA ARG A 24 4.84 1.08 5.26
C ARG A 24 3.44 1.57 4.95
N ILE A 25 3.28 2.30 3.85
CA ILE A 25 1.97 2.74 3.37
C ILE A 25 1.19 1.55 2.80
N ILE A 26 1.85 0.68 2.04
CA ILE A 26 1.23 -0.54 1.52
C ILE A 26 0.77 -1.43 2.68
N ASP A 27 1.62 -1.63 3.69
CA ASP A 27 1.27 -2.38 4.90
C ASP A 27 0.07 -1.75 5.64
N ALA A 28 0.04 -0.43 5.78
CA ALA A 28 -1.07 0.28 6.43
C ALA A 28 -2.38 0.13 5.64
N CYS A 29 -2.34 0.18 4.31
CA CYS A 29 -3.49 -0.06 3.45
C CYS A 29 -4.04 -1.49 3.63
N PHE A 30 -3.16 -2.49 3.71
CA PHE A 30 -3.55 -3.87 3.95
C PHE A 30 -4.11 -4.08 5.36
N ASP A 31 -3.56 -3.42 6.39
CA ASP A 31 -4.12 -3.47 7.75
C ASP A 31 -5.54 -2.91 7.80
N VAL A 32 -5.77 -1.74 7.18
CA VAL A 32 -7.11 -1.14 7.10
C VAL A 32 -8.08 -2.06 6.38
N ALA A 33 -7.69 -2.64 5.25
CA ALA A 33 -8.51 -3.59 4.51
C ALA A 33 -8.81 -4.87 5.31
N THR A 34 -7.84 -5.35 6.08
CA THR A 34 -8.01 -6.50 6.99
C THR A 34 -9.02 -6.18 8.07
N ARG A 35 -8.94 -5.00 8.70
CA ARG A 35 -9.84 -4.60 9.79
C ARG A 35 -11.26 -4.33 9.32
N LEU A 36 -11.45 -3.78 8.11
CA LEU A 36 -12.77 -3.45 7.58
C LEU A 36 -13.47 -4.65 6.92
N PHE A 37 -12.72 -5.49 6.20
CA PHE A 37 -13.29 -6.55 5.36
C PHE A 37 -12.91 -7.97 5.81
N GLY A 38 -12.04 -8.13 6.80
CA GLY A 38 -11.56 -9.42 7.26
C GLY A 38 -10.70 -10.17 6.23
N ILE A 39 -10.22 -9.48 5.20
CA ILE A 39 -9.39 -10.09 4.15
C ILE A 39 -7.90 -10.03 4.51
N THR A 40 -7.12 -10.99 4.03
CA THR A 40 -5.67 -11.04 4.26
C THR A 40 -4.92 -11.06 2.93
N PHE A 41 -3.67 -10.58 2.94
CA PHE A 41 -2.82 -10.46 1.76
C PHE A 41 -1.53 -11.27 1.96
N GLU A 42 -1.17 -12.11 0.99
CA GLU A 42 0.05 -12.91 1.00
C GLU A 42 0.89 -12.61 -0.25
N GLU A 43 2.11 -12.10 -0.09
CA GLU A 43 3.00 -11.83 -1.22
C GLU A 43 3.46 -13.15 -1.88
N LYS A 44 3.21 -13.27 -3.19
CA LYS A 44 3.73 -14.36 -4.01
C LYS A 44 4.90 -13.87 -4.85
N LYS A 45 6.09 -14.22 -4.39
CA LYS A 45 7.34 -14.00 -5.14
C LYS A 45 7.46 -15.01 -6.28
N GLY A 46 7.92 -14.56 -7.44
CA GLY A 46 8.17 -15.41 -8.62
C GLY A 46 7.02 -15.50 -9.63
N ILE A 47 5.94 -14.73 -9.44
CA ILE A 47 4.93 -14.54 -10.49
C ILE A 47 5.40 -13.42 -11.43
N ALA A 48 5.44 -13.69 -12.73
CA ALA A 48 5.81 -12.69 -13.73
C ALA A 48 4.74 -11.59 -13.78
N ALA A 49 5.04 -10.43 -13.19
CA ALA A 49 4.23 -9.24 -13.31
C ALA A 49 4.59 -8.46 -14.59
N TRP A 50 3.77 -7.47 -14.94
CA TRP A 50 3.96 -6.64 -16.13
C TRP A 50 5.19 -5.72 -16.02
N HIS A 51 5.65 -5.43 -14.80
CA HIS A 51 6.86 -4.63 -14.52
C HIS A 51 7.74 -5.37 -13.49
N PRO A 52 9.08 -5.27 -13.58
CA PRO A 52 10.00 -5.91 -12.62
C PRO A 52 9.79 -5.48 -11.16
N ASP A 53 9.30 -4.25 -10.94
CA ASP A 53 9.05 -3.72 -9.59
C ASP A 53 7.63 -4.02 -9.08
N ALA A 54 6.75 -4.59 -9.92
CA ALA A 54 5.38 -4.89 -9.52
C ALA A 54 5.36 -6.13 -8.62
N ARG A 55 4.66 -6.03 -7.49
CA ARG A 55 4.53 -7.10 -6.49
C ARG A 55 3.16 -7.74 -6.61
N VAL A 56 3.10 -9.07 -6.51
CA VAL A 56 1.86 -9.83 -6.62
C VAL A 56 1.46 -10.36 -5.24
N PHE A 57 0.22 -10.09 -4.86
CA PHE A 57 -0.37 -10.53 -3.60
C PHE A 57 -1.60 -11.40 -3.85
N VAL A 58 -1.70 -12.53 -3.17
CA VAL A 58 -2.92 -13.34 -3.11
C VAL A 58 -3.79 -12.78 -2.01
N VAL A 59 -5.04 -12.44 -2.34
CA VAL A 59 -6.04 -11.97 -1.40
C VAL A 59 -6.89 -13.14 -0.94
N LYS A 60 -6.99 -13.35 0.38
CA LYS A 60 -7.80 -14.40 0.99
C LYS A 60 -8.92 -13.79 1.84
N ASN A 61 -10.08 -14.42 1.85
CA ASN A 61 -11.17 -14.08 2.75
C ASN A 61 -10.87 -14.57 4.17
N ALA A 62 -11.69 -14.14 5.14
CA ALA A 62 -11.57 -14.55 6.54
C ALA A 62 -11.69 -16.08 6.75
N ASP A 63 -12.39 -16.78 5.85
CA ASP A 63 -12.55 -18.24 5.87
C ASP A 63 -11.36 -18.98 5.20
N GLY A 64 -10.36 -18.25 4.70
CA GLY A 64 -9.20 -18.80 4.00
C GLY A 64 -9.41 -19.06 2.51
N SER A 65 -10.61 -18.84 1.96
CA SER A 65 -10.87 -18.96 0.53
C SER A 65 -10.13 -17.87 -0.25
N GLU A 66 -9.58 -18.23 -1.41
CA GLU A 66 -8.92 -17.26 -2.29
C GLU A 66 -9.97 -16.37 -2.96
N ARG A 67 -9.78 -15.06 -2.82
CA ARG A 67 -10.64 -14.03 -3.43
C ARG A 67 -10.08 -13.56 -4.78
N GLY A 68 -8.76 -13.53 -4.93
CA GLY A 68 -8.10 -13.14 -6.18
C GLY A 68 -6.65 -12.70 -6.01
N LEU A 69 -6.14 -12.02 -7.04
CA LEU A 69 -4.78 -11.47 -7.10
C LEU A 69 -4.82 -9.94 -7.10
N PHE A 70 -3.91 -9.33 -6.36
CA PHE A 70 -3.67 -7.89 -6.31
C PHE A 70 -2.24 -7.60 -6.79
N LEU A 71 -2.09 -6.62 -7.69
CA LEU A 71 -0.78 -6.14 -8.15
C LEU A 71 -0.55 -4.74 -7.55
N ALA A 72 0.55 -4.59 -6.81
CA ALA A 72 1.02 -3.32 -6.26
C ALA A 72 2.23 -2.82 -7.05
#